data_AF-A0A1Y4V4V9-F1
#
_entry.id   AF-A0A1Y4V4V9-F1
#
_cell.length_a   1.000
_cell.length_b   1.000
_cell.length_c   1.000
_cell.angle_alpha   90.00
_cell.angle_beta   90.00
_cell.angle_gamma   90.00
#
_symmetry.space_group_name_H-M   'P 1'
#
loop_
_entity.id
_entity.type
_entity.pdbx_description
1 polymer ?
#
loop_
_entity_poly.entity_id
_entity_poly.type
_entity_poly.pdbx_seq_one_letter_code
_entity_poly.pdbx_strand_id
1 'polypeptide(L)' 'MAKSYTKTNQVEVPEAKDAMDRFKMEVANEIGVDLKPGYNGNITAKEAGSIGGEMVRKMIKKQEQQMAGSSEE' A
#
# COMPACT_ATOMS: atom_id res chain seq x y z
N MET A 1 20.64 -26.10 6.87
CA MET A 1 20.66 -24.74 6.28
C MET A 1 19.22 -24.27 6.19
N ALA A 2 18.78 -23.38 7.10
CA ALA A 2 17.40 -22.90 7.10
C ALA A 2 17.18 -21.98 5.89
N LYS A 3 16.25 -22.34 5.02
CA LYS A 3 15.88 -21.53 3.85
C LYS A 3 15.08 -20.33 4.38
N SER A 4 15.72 -19.18 4.57
CA SER A 4 15.01 -17.93 4.88
C SER A 4 14.07 -17.61 3.73
N TYR A 5 12.79 -17.90 3.89
CA TYR A 5 11.73 -17.36 3.05
C TYR A 5 11.56 -15.89 3.42
N THR A 6 12.45 -15.02 2.93
CA THR A 6 12.18 -13.58 2.87
C THR A 6 11.02 -13.40 1.90
N LYS A 7 9.79 -13.47 2.42
CA LYS A 7 8.56 -13.22 1.67
C LYS A 7 8.45 -11.72 1.47
N THR A 8 9.30 -11.17 0.59
CA THR A 8 9.18 -9.77 0.16
C THR A 8 7.91 -9.67 -0.67
N ASN A 9 7.05 -8.71 -0.33
CA ASN A 9 5.86 -8.41 -1.11
C ASN A 9 6.29 -8.07 -2.55
N GLN A 10 5.99 -8.96 -3.50
CA GLN A 10 6.31 -8.78 -4.91
C GLN A 10 5.12 -8.08 -5.57
N VAL A 11 5.38 -6.92 -6.15
CA VAL A 11 4.36 -6.23 -6.95
C VAL A 11 4.21 -7.03 -8.25
N GLU A 12 2.98 -7.45 -8.56
CA GLU A 12 2.66 -8.24 -9.77
C GLU A 12 2.95 -7.47 -11.06
N VAL A 13 2.87 -6.13 -11.01
CA VAL A 13 3.24 -5.22 -12.10
C VAL A 13 4.52 -4.47 -11.68
N PRO A 14 5.71 -4.91 -12.10
CA PRO A 14 6.99 -4.32 -11.68
C PRO A 14 7.09 -2.82 -11.95
N GLU A 15 6.51 -2.35 -13.06
CA GLU A 15 6.49 -0.96 -13.47
C GLU A 15 5.68 -0.07 -12.50
N ALA A 16 4.74 -0.67 -11.77
CA ALA A 16 3.92 0.03 -10.79
C ALA A 16 4.59 0.14 -9.40
N LYS A 17 5.78 -0.44 -9.21
CA LYS A 17 6.44 -0.48 -7.89
C LYS A 17 6.67 0.93 -7.32
N ASP A 18 7.22 1.84 -8.10
CA ASP A 18 7.50 3.20 -7.66
C ASP A 18 6.20 3.97 -7.35
N ALA A 19 5.16 3.76 -8.17
CA ALA A 19 3.84 4.33 -7.94
C ALA A 19 3.20 3.79 -6.66
N MET A 20 3.36 2.49 -6.39
CA MET A 20 2.85 1.84 -5.18
C MET A 20 3.59 2.31 -3.93
N ASP A 21 4.91 2.53 -4.03
CA ASP A 21 5.70 3.09 -2.93
C ASP A 21 5.28 4.52 -2.61
N ARG A 22 5.06 5.37 -3.62
CA ARG A 22 4.52 6.73 -3.42
C ARG A 22 3.14 6.70 -2.77
N PHE A 23 2.24 5.86 -3.29
CA PHE A 23 0.89 5.71 -2.76
C PHE A 23 0.87 5.29 -1.29
N LYS A 24 1.72 4.35 -0.91
CA LYS A 24 1.91 3.94 0.49
C LYS A 24 2.34 5.11 1.39
N MET A 25 3.28 5.94 0.93
CA MET A 25 3.75 7.11 1.68
C MET A 25 2.66 8.16 1.82
N GLU A 26 1.89 8.41 0.75
CA GLU A 26 0.73 9.32 0.77
C GLU A 26 -0.32 8.84 1.79
N VAL A 27 -0.69 7.56 1.74
CA VAL A 27 -1.64 6.97 2.69
C VAL A 27 -1.15 7.06 4.13
N ALA A 28 0.13 6.79 4.38
CA ALA A 28 0.71 6.92 5.71
C ALA A 28 0.61 8.36 6.25
N ASN A 29 0.92 9.35 5.42
CA ASN A 29 0.79 10.76 5.76
C ASN A 29 -0.67 11.14 6.06
N GLU A 30 -1.62 10.65 5.28
CA GLU A 30 -3.05 10.94 5.48
C GLU A 30 -3.58 10.42 6.82
N ILE A 31 -3.10 9.25 7.27
CA ILE A 31 -3.53 8.66 8.54
C ILE A 31 -2.62 9.02 9.72
N GLY A 32 -1.68 9.95 9.51
CA GLY A 32 -0.80 10.47 10.56
C GLY A 32 0.25 9.48 11.06
N VAL A 33 0.61 8.48 10.27
CA VAL A 33 1.68 7.52 10.60
C VAL A 33 2.98 7.99 9.97
N ASP A 34 4.00 8.20 10.80
CA ASP A 34 5.34 8.63 10.38
C ASP A 34 6.12 7.49 9.71
N LEU A 35 5.78 7.19 8.46
CA LEU A 35 6.45 6.20 7.61
C LEU A 35 7.64 6.85 6.87
N LYS A 36 8.84 6.32 7.09
CA LYS A 36 10.08 6.82 6.49
C LYS A 36 10.64 5.83 5.45
N PRO A 37 11.37 6.33 4.44
CA PRO A 37 12.19 5.47 3.61
C PRO A 37 13.24 4.76 4.47
N GLY A 38 13.28 3.43 4.44
CA GLY A 38 14.22 2.63 5.21
C GLY A 38 13.62 1.99 6.46
N TYR A 39 14.31 2.11 7.60
CA TYR A 39 13.95 1.40 8.82
C TYR A 39 12.83 2.12 9.58
N ASN A 40 11.73 1.39 9.83
CA ASN A 40 10.51 1.87 10.49
C ASN A 40 10.25 1.15 11.83
N GLY A 41 11.30 0.84 12.59
CA GLY A 41 11.17 0.07 13.85
C GLY A 41 10.41 0.78 14.97
N ASN A 42 10.17 2.09 14.82
CA ASN A 42 9.34 2.89 15.73
C ASN A 42 7.83 2.78 15.44
N ILE A 43 7.44 2.24 14.28
CA ILE A 43 6.05 2.08 13.88
C ILE A 43 5.52 0.79 14.50
N THR A 44 4.38 0.87 15.17
CA THR A 44 3.71 -0.30 15.72
C THR A 44 3.16 -1.18 14.60
N ALA A 45 3.04 -2.49 14.85
CA ALA A 45 2.42 -3.41 13.89
C ALA A 45 1.00 -2.98 13.50
N LYS A 46 0.27 -2.33 14.44
CA LYS A 46 -1.06 -1.78 14.20
C LYS A 46 -1.01 -0.64 13.17
N GLU A 47 -0.10 0.31 13.32
CA GLU A 47 0.05 1.44 12.39
C GLU A 47 0.47 0.97 11.00
N ALA A 48 1.44 0.05 10.92
CA ALA A 48 1.84 -0.56 9.64
C ALA A 48 0.66 -1.30 8.97
N GLY A 49 -0.15 -2.02 9.76
CA GLY A 49 -1.37 -2.66 9.28
C GLY A 49 -2.43 -1.67 8.80
N SER A 50 -2.60 -0.54 9.52
CA SER A 50 -3.52 0.53 9.16
C SER A 50 -3.16 1.16 7.80
N ILE A 51 -1.88 1.39 7.51
CA ILE A 51 -1.42 1.87 6.20
C ILE A 51 -1.89 0.92 5.09
N GLY A 52 -1.58 -0.38 5.22
CA GLY A 52 -1.96 -1.39 4.22
C GLY A 52 -3.47 -1.51 4.04
N GLY A 53 -4.24 -1.44 5.13
CA GLY A 53 -5.70 -1.50 5.08
C GLY A 53 -6.34 -0.28 4.42
N GLU A 54 -5.80 0.91 4.61
CA GLU A 54 -6.26 2.14 3.95
C GLU A 54 -5.88 2.18 2.47
N MET A 55 -4.69 1.68 2.12
CA MET A 55 -4.29 1.50 0.72
C MET A 55 -5.31 0.63 -0.03
N VAL A 56 -5.70 -0.52 0.54
CA VAL A 56 -6.70 -1.41 -0.06
C VAL A 56 -8.06 -0.74 -0.16
N ARG A 57 -8.53 -0.05 0.88
CA ARG A 57 -9.82 0.67 0.84
C ARG A 57 -9.87 1.71 -0.27
N LYS A 58 -8.81 2.50 -0.45
CA LYS A 58 -8.70 3.49 -1.52
C LYS A 58 -8.64 2.84 -2.92
N MET A 59 -7.90 1.74 -3.07
CA MET A 59 -7.85 1.00 -4.33
C MET A 59 -9.23 0.45 -4.72
N ILE A 60 -9.97 -0.14 -3.77
CA ILE A 60 -11.33 -0.63 -3.99
C ILE A 60 -12.25 0.52 -4.36
N LYS A 61 -12.22 1.64 -3.62
CA LYS A 61 -13.04 2.82 -3.93
C LYS A 61 -12.79 3.33 -5.35
N LYS A 62 -11.53 3.40 -5.78
CA LYS A 62 -11.17 3.82 -7.14
C LYS A 62 -11.71 2.84 -8.19
N GLN A 63 -11.61 1.54 -7.93
CA GLN A 63 -12.16 0.51 -8.80
C GLN A 63 -13.69 0.60 -8.90
N GLU A 64 -14.38 0.77 -7.77
CA GLU A 64 -15.84 0.96 -7.72
C GLU A 64 -16.27 2.21 -8.52
N GLN A 65 -15.54 3.33 -8.38
CA GLN A 65 -15.78 4.54 -9.15
C GLN A 65 -15.57 4.34 -10.66
N GLN A 66 -14.51 3.60 -11.04
CA GLN A 66 -14.27 3.26 -12.43
C GLN A 66 -15.42 2.41 -12.98
N MET A 67 -15.82 1.35 -12.27
CA MET A 67 -16.93 0.48 -12.67
C MET A 67 -18.27 1.22 -12.76
N ALA A 68 -18.53 2.17 -11.85
CA ALA A 68 -19.74 3.00 -11.88
C ALA A 68 -19.74 4.04 -13.01
N GLY A 69 -18.57 4.53 -13.41
CA GLY A 69 -18.42 5.41 -14.58
C GLY A 69 -18.35 4.66 -15.91
N SER A 70 -18.07 3.36 -15.90
CA SER A 70 -18.08 2.50 -17.10
C SER A 70 -19.49 2.09 -17.54
N SER A 71 -20.54 2.46 -16.80
CA SER A 71 -21.93 2.24 -17.22
C SER A 71 -22.48 3.30 -18.18
N GLU A 72 -21.65 4.26 -18.61
CA GLU A 72 -22.03 5.35 -19.51
C GLU A 72 -21.14 5.41 -20.75
N GLU A 73 -21.02 4.29 -21.46
CA GLU A 73 -20.66 4.20 -22.89
C GLU A 73 -21.51 3.14 -23.60
#